data_AF-A0A8B6CNH5-F1
#
_entry.id   AF-A0A8B6CNH5-F1
#
_cell.length_a   1.000
_cell.length_b   1.000
_cell.length_c   1.000
_cell.angle_alpha   90.00
_cell.angle_beta   90.00
_cell.angle_gamma   90.00
#
_symmetry.space_group_name_H-M   'P 1'
#
loop_
_entity.id
_entity.type
_entity.pdbx_description
1 polymer ?
#
loop_
_entity_poly.entity_id
_entity_poly.type
_entity_poly.pdbx_seq_one_letter_code
_entity_poly.pdbx_strand_id
1 'polypeptide(L)'
;MTSLGKLTQNLTHVLKNLNTTSCISATGLSNQQKRWTGNLSRPEIAQADNMMAVGNRRIFSEEHDMFRENVRRFFQEEVLPHHSKWEKEGQLSREVWEKAGANGLLGVNTPEKFGGVGGDVLSTAITWEEQ
;
A
#
# COMPACT_ATOMS: atom_id res chain seq x y z
N MET A 1 54.73 -17.10 5.23
CA MET A 1 53.54 -17.87 4.78
C MET A 1 52.35 -17.58 5.70
N THR A 2 51.84 -16.33 5.71
CA THR A 2 50.95 -15.88 6.79
C THR A 2 50.04 -14.71 6.37
N SER A 3 49.56 -14.67 5.13
CA SER A 3 48.65 -13.58 4.68
C SER A 3 47.51 -13.99 3.75
N LEU A 4 47.27 -15.29 3.55
CA LEU A 4 46.13 -15.80 2.78
C LEU A 4 45.08 -16.54 3.64
N GLY A 5 45.40 -16.86 4.90
CA GLY A 5 44.46 -17.50 5.84
C GLY A 5 43.53 -16.55 6.61
N LYS A 6 43.79 -15.24 6.58
CA LYS A 6 42.96 -14.24 7.30
C LYS A 6 41.77 -13.72 6.49
N LEU A 7 41.77 -13.88 5.17
CA LEU A 7 40.66 -13.45 4.31
C LEU A 7 39.54 -14.50 4.21
N THR A 8 39.84 -15.78 4.39
CA THR A 8 38.83 -16.85 4.40
C THR A 8 38.07 -16.95 5.74
N GLN A 9 38.70 -16.58 6.86
CA GLN A 9 38.01 -16.50 8.16
C GLN A 9 37.04 -15.31 8.26
N ASN A 10 37.33 -14.19 7.60
CA ASN A 10 36.49 -12.98 7.68
C ASN A 10 35.21 -13.08 6.84
N LEU A 11 35.24 -13.79 5.71
CA LEU A 11 34.03 -14.08 4.91
C LEU A 11 33.10 -15.09 5.59
N THR A 12 33.66 -16.00 6.40
CA THR A 12 32.87 -16.97 7.18
C THR A 12 32.19 -16.31 8.40
N HIS A 13 32.68 -15.15 8.86
CA HIS A 13 32.12 -14.44 10.02
C HIS A 13 30.95 -13.51 9.64
N VAL A 14 30.92 -12.99 8.40
CA VAL A 14 29.82 -12.13 7.91
C VAL A 14 28.58 -12.95 7.51
N LEU A 15 28.77 -14.16 6.97
CA LEU A 15 27.66 -15.03 6.55
C LEU A 15 27.03 -15.86 7.68
N LYS A 16 27.62 -15.86 8.89
CA LYS A 16 27.04 -16.49 10.08
C LYS A 16 26.10 -15.58 10.89
N ASN A 17 25.99 -14.30 10.54
CA ASN A 17 25.13 -13.32 11.21
C ASN A 17 23.75 -13.11 10.54
N LEU A 18 23.42 -13.87 9.49
CA LEU A 18 22.13 -13.72 8.80
C LEU A 18 21.14 -14.85 9.03
N ASN A 19 21.48 -15.87 9.82
CA ASN A 19 20.54 -16.93 10.13
C ASN A 19 20.44 -17.16 11.64
N THR A 20 19.18 -17.07 12.10
CA THR A 20 18.60 -17.53 13.37
C THR A 20 18.92 -16.75 14.65
N THR A 21 17.92 -16.01 15.16
CA THR A 21 17.17 -16.30 16.41
C THR A 21 16.07 -15.22 16.52
N SER A 22 14.80 -15.55 16.27
CA SER A 22 13.81 -15.99 17.27
C SER A 22 13.38 -14.90 18.28
N CYS A 23 12.06 -14.86 18.53
CA CYS A 23 11.31 -14.19 19.61
C CYS A 23 11.35 -12.64 19.71
N ILE A 24 10.44 -11.98 18.99
CA ILE A 24 9.65 -10.89 19.58
C ILE A 24 8.23 -11.45 19.81
N SER A 25 8.01 -12.00 21.00
CA SER A 25 6.66 -12.24 21.51
C SER A 25 6.17 -10.95 22.17
N ALA A 26 5.36 -10.17 21.45
CA ALA A 26 4.40 -9.22 22.03
C ALA A 26 3.47 -8.70 20.93
N THR A 27 2.30 -9.32 20.86
CA THR A 27 1.01 -8.62 20.89
C THR A 27 0.95 -7.30 20.11
N GLY A 28 0.59 -7.36 18.83
CA GLY A 28 0.28 -6.15 18.06
C GLY A 28 0.54 -6.18 16.56
N LEU A 29 0.69 -7.36 15.92
CA LEU A 29 0.64 -7.41 14.46
C LEU A 29 -0.78 -7.07 14.02
N SER A 30 -0.96 -5.82 13.59
CA SER A 30 -2.21 -5.34 13.03
C SER A 30 -2.65 -6.26 11.90
N ASN A 31 -3.97 -6.49 11.81
CA ASN A 31 -4.60 -7.35 10.80
C ASN A 31 -4.21 -6.98 9.36
N GLN A 32 -3.62 -5.81 9.15
CA GLN A 32 -3.10 -5.30 7.88
C GLN A 32 -1.97 -6.18 7.33
N GLN A 33 -0.98 -6.61 8.14
CA GLN A 33 0.21 -7.33 7.65
C GLN A 33 -0.09 -8.77 7.19
N LYS A 34 -1.12 -9.41 7.78
CA LYS A 34 -1.54 -10.78 7.43
C LYS A 34 -2.32 -10.86 6.12
N ARG A 35 -2.92 -9.77 5.63
CA ARG A 35 -3.60 -9.75 4.32
C ARG A 35 -2.63 -9.94 3.14
N TRP A 36 -1.37 -9.51 3.29
CA TRP A 36 -0.41 -9.43 2.18
C TRP A 36 0.51 -10.63 2.01
N THR A 37 0.54 -11.57 2.96
CA THR A 37 1.53 -12.66 2.96
C THR A 37 0.94 -14.04 2.64
N GLY A 38 -0.24 -14.11 2.01
CA GLY A 38 -0.92 -15.40 1.82
C GLY A 38 -1.84 -15.50 0.60
N ASN A 39 -1.29 -15.35 -0.61
CA ASN A 39 -1.56 -16.19 -1.80
C ASN A 39 -0.98 -15.50 -3.05
N LEU A 40 -0.01 -16.13 -3.73
CA LEU A 40 0.39 -15.76 -5.09
C LEU A 40 -0.71 -16.06 -6.14
N SER A 41 -1.89 -16.48 -5.68
CA SER A 41 -3.04 -16.86 -6.49
C SER A 41 -4.18 -15.90 -6.22
N ARG A 42 -4.29 -14.90 -7.08
CA ARG A 42 -5.49 -14.09 -7.27
C ARG A 42 -6.74 -14.99 -7.32
N PRO A 43 -7.65 -14.92 -6.32
CA PRO A 43 -8.82 -15.79 -6.26
C PRO A 43 -9.76 -15.53 -7.43
N GLU A 44 -10.51 -16.57 -7.84
CA GLU A 44 -11.58 -16.39 -8.82
C GLU A 44 -12.70 -15.52 -8.24
N ILE A 45 -13.43 -14.82 -9.11
CA ILE A 45 -14.51 -13.91 -8.69
C ILE A 45 -15.55 -14.63 -7.81
N ALA A 46 -15.83 -15.90 -8.11
CA ALA A 46 -16.75 -16.74 -7.34
C ALA A 46 -16.28 -17.04 -5.89
N GLN A 47 -14.99 -16.87 -5.61
CA GLN A 47 -14.36 -17.14 -4.31
C GLN A 47 -14.12 -15.86 -3.52
N ALA A 48 -14.44 -14.69 -4.08
CA ALA A 48 -14.26 -13.42 -3.41
C ALA A 48 -15.35 -13.21 -2.35
N ASP A 49 -14.96 -12.74 -1.17
CA ASP A 49 -15.89 -12.45 -0.06
C ASP A 49 -16.96 -11.42 -0.45
N ASN A 50 -16.60 -10.46 -1.30
CA ASN A 50 -17.51 -9.47 -1.85
C ASN A 50 -16.98 -8.90 -3.18
N MET A 51 -17.86 -8.19 -3.90
CA MET A 51 -17.54 -7.56 -5.19
C MET A 51 -16.37 -6.57 -5.11
N MET A 52 -16.19 -5.90 -3.97
CA MET A 52 -15.15 -4.88 -3.73
C MET A 52 -13.87 -5.45 -3.11
N ALA A 53 -13.78 -6.77 -2.96
CA ALA A 53 -12.60 -7.43 -2.42
C ALA A 53 -11.40 -7.14 -3.33
N VAL A 54 -10.30 -6.72 -2.72
CA VAL A 54 -9.06 -6.42 -3.45
C VAL A 54 -8.49 -7.72 -4.00
N GLY A 55 -7.94 -7.68 -5.22
CA GLY A 55 -7.35 -8.87 -5.82
C GLY A 55 -8.32 -9.84 -6.48
N ASN A 56 -9.62 -9.57 -6.65
CA ASN A 56 -10.56 -10.49 -7.34
C ASN A 56 -10.71 -10.25 -8.88
N ARG A 57 -10.43 -9.03 -9.36
CA ARG A 57 -10.74 -8.58 -10.75
C ARG A 57 -9.53 -8.58 -11.68
N ARG A 58 -9.38 -9.63 -12.51
CA ARG A 58 -8.20 -9.93 -13.38
C ARG A 58 -7.55 -8.76 -14.14
N ILE A 59 -8.26 -7.65 -14.38
CA ILE A 59 -7.75 -6.43 -15.03
C ILE A 59 -6.73 -5.64 -14.20
N PHE A 60 -6.74 -5.75 -12.86
CA PHE A 60 -5.82 -5.02 -11.98
C PHE A 60 -4.54 -5.80 -11.68
N SER A 61 -3.42 -5.10 -11.48
CA SER A 61 -2.16 -5.66 -11.00
C SER A 61 -2.08 -5.63 -9.47
N GLU A 62 -1.04 -6.22 -8.88
CA GLU A 62 -0.76 -6.11 -7.44
C GLU A 62 -0.51 -4.67 -7.01
N GLU A 63 0.15 -3.87 -7.87
CA GLU A 63 0.38 -2.44 -7.63
C GLU A 63 -0.95 -1.67 -7.56
N HIS A 64 -1.89 -1.99 -8.45
CA HIS A 64 -3.24 -1.45 -8.41
C HIS A 64 -4.00 -1.85 -7.14
N ASP A 65 -3.83 -3.09 -6.70
CA ASP A 65 -4.43 -3.58 -5.46
C ASP A 65 -3.88 -2.82 -4.24
N MET A 66 -2.55 -2.61 -4.17
CA MET A 66 -1.92 -1.79 -3.12
C MET A 66 -2.40 -0.33 -3.17
N PHE A 67 -2.45 0.25 -4.38
CA PHE A 67 -2.92 1.62 -4.57
C PHE A 67 -4.38 1.79 -4.11
N ARG A 68 -5.26 0.86 -4.49
CA ARG A 68 -6.66 0.83 -4.06
C ARG A 68 -6.82 0.90 -2.56
N GLU A 69 -5.98 0.19 -1.83
CA GLU A 69 -6.04 0.20 -0.38
C GLU A 69 -5.53 1.48 0.24
N ASN A 70 -4.54 2.11 -0.38
CA ASN A 70 -4.11 3.43 0.03
C ASN A 70 -5.25 4.45 -0.15
N VAL A 71 -5.91 4.44 -1.31
CA VAL A 71 -7.07 5.30 -1.59
C VAL A 71 -8.18 5.06 -0.58
N ARG A 72 -8.58 3.80 -0.37
CA ARG A 72 -9.64 3.43 0.58
C ARG A 72 -9.34 3.93 1.99
N ARG A 73 -8.09 3.76 2.44
CA ARG A 73 -7.65 4.22 3.76
C ARG A 73 -7.74 5.73 3.87
N PHE A 74 -7.31 6.47 2.86
CA PHE A 74 -7.42 7.92 2.83
C PHE A 74 -8.88 8.37 3.01
N PHE A 75 -9.83 7.81 2.24
CA PHE A 75 -11.23 8.18 2.40
C PHE A 75 -11.79 7.78 3.78
N GLN A 76 -11.42 6.61 4.29
CA GLN A 76 -11.89 6.14 5.59
C GLN A 76 -11.36 6.97 6.77
N GLU A 77 -10.10 7.37 6.72
CA GLU A 77 -9.43 8.04 7.84
C GLU A 77 -9.53 9.57 7.76
N GLU A 78 -9.50 10.15 6.56
CA GLU A 78 -9.43 11.61 6.38
C GLU A 78 -10.75 12.24 5.93
N VAL A 79 -11.61 11.50 5.21
CA VAL A 79 -12.86 12.04 4.64
C VAL A 79 -14.07 11.67 5.49
N LEU A 80 -14.28 10.39 5.76
CA LEU A 80 -15.47 9.90 6.48
C LEU A 80 -15.73 10.60 7.83
N PRO A 81 -14.73 10.86 8.69
CA PRO A 81 -14.97 11.50 10.00
C PRO A 81 -15.52 12.94 9.90
N HIS A 82 -15.29 13.61 8.78
CA HIS A 82 -15.61 15.02 8.59
C HIS A 82 -16.75 15.26 7.58
N HIS A 83 -17.15 14.22 6.84
CA HIS A 83 -18.13 14.29 5.76
C HIS A 83 -19.44 15.01 6.17
N SER A 84 -20.08 14.59 7.27
CA SER A 84 -21.36 15.20 7.72
C SER A 84 -21.23 16.67 8.11
N LYS A 85 -20.05 17.10 8.57
CA LYS A 85 -19.79 18.51 8.86
C LYS A 85 -19.71 19.32 7.57
N TRP A 86 -18.95 18.85 6.60
CA TRP A 86 -18.80 19.51 5.30
C TRP A 86 -20.10 19.57 4.51
N GLU A 87 -20.92 18.52 4.58
CA GLU A 87 -22.26 18.51 3.99
C GLU A 87 -23.14 19.63 4.58
N LYS A 88 -23.12 19.81 5.91
CA LYS A 88 -23.87 20.87 6.58
C LYS A 88 -23.34 22.27 6.27
N GLU A 89 -22.02 22.41 6.14
CA GLU A 89 -21.35 23.69 5.84
C GLU A 89 -21.38 24.04 4.35
N GLY A 90 -21.68 23.07 3.48
CA GLY A 90 -21.69 23.22 2.03
C GLY A 90 -20.30 23.39 1.40
N GLN A 91 -19.24 23.09 2.15
CA GLN A 91 -17.85 23.24 1.68
C GLN A 91 -16.93 22.19 2.30
N LEU A 92 -15.94 21.75 1.52
CA LEU A 92 -14.84 20.92 2.01
C LEU A 92 -13.77 21.79 2.66
N SER A 93 -13.07 21.24 3.66
CA SER A 93 -11.93 21.95 4.26
C SER A 93 -10.76 22.04 3.28
N ARG A 94 -9.92 23.06 3.41
CA ARG A 94 -8.68 23.15 2.62
C ARG A 94 -7.69 22.04 3.00
N GLU A 95 -7.69 21.63 4.26
CA GLU A 95 -6.77 20.63 4.80
C GLU A 95 -6.94 19.26 4.09
N VAL A 96 -8.17 18.83 3.80
CA VAL A 96 -8.38 17.55 3.11
C VAL A 96 -7.83 17.58 1.68
N TRP A 97 -7.91 18.73 1.01
CA TRP A 97 -7.30 18.91 -0.32
C TRP A 97 -5.78 18.85 -0.26
N GLU A 98 -5.17 19.48 0.74
CA GLU A 98 -3.72 19.45 0.92
C GLU A 98 -3.23 18.03 1.23
N LYS A 99 -3.96 17.28 2.07
CA LYS A 99 -3.68 15.87 2.36
C LYS A 99 -3.89 14.97 1.14
N ALA A 100 -4.94 15.20 0.35
CA ALA A 100 -5.17 14.46 -0.89
C ALA A 100 -4.04 14.71 -1.91
N GLY A 101 -3.56 15.95 -2.01
CA GLY A 101 -2.42 16.32 -2.85
C GLY A 101 -1.13 15.64 -2.40
N ALA A 102 -0.84 15.62 -1.10
CA ALA A 102 0.31 14.94 -0.53
C ALA A 102 0.30 13.42 -0.75
N ASN A 103 -0.88 12.81 -0.83
CA ASN A 103 -1.07 11.39 -1.16
C ASN A 103 -1.12 11.10 -2.67
N GLY A 104 -0.98 12.12 -3.52
CA GLY A 104 -0.97 11.96 -4.98
C GLY A 104 -2.35 11.69 -5.59
N LEU A 105 -3.44 11.91 -4.85
CA LEU A 105 -4.80 11.53 -5.28
C LEU A 105 -5.46 12.54 -6.22
N LEU A 106 -4.91 13.76 -6.34
CA LEU A 106 -5.48 14.83 -7.17
C LEU A 106 -5.08 14.77 -8.65
N GLY A 107 -3.99 14.08 -8.97
CA GLY A 107 -3.37 14.07 -10.29
C GLY A 107 -2.86 12.69 -10.69
N VAL A 108 -3.67 11.64 -10.45
CA VAL A 108 -3.24 10.25 -10.57
C VAL A 108 -2.68 9.92 -11.95
N ASN A 109 -3.38 10.27 -13.04
CA ASN A 109 -2.93 10.04 -14.43
C ASN A 109 -2.20 11.26 -15.03
N THR A 110 -1.79 12.21 -14.20
CA THR A 110 -0.97 13.32 -14.66
C THR A 110 0.50 12.91 -14.59
N PRO A 111 1.30 13.10 -15.67
CA PRO A 111 2.72 12.81 -15.63
C PRO A 111 3.48 13.54 -14.51
N GLU A 112 4.51 12.90 -13.94
CA GLU A 112 5.33 13.47 -12.86
C GLU A 112 5.96 14.84 -13.20
N LYS A 113 6.32 15.06 -14.47
CA LYS A 113 6.84 16.36 -14.94
C LYS A 113 5.89 17.55 -14.72
N PHE A 114 4.62 17.27 -14.45
CA PHE A 114 3.59 18.27 -14.13
C PHE A 114 3.12 18.18 -12.67
N GLY A 115 3.83 17.44 -11.82
CA GLY A 115 3.50 17.27 -10.40
C GLY A 115 2.40 16.23 -10.10
N GLY A 116 2.10 15.34 -11.06
CA GLY A 116 1.22 14.20 -10.82
C GLY A 116 1.97 12.92 -10.44
N VAL A 117 1.25 11.80 -10.35
CA VAL A 117 1.81 10.49 -9.95
C VAL A 117 2.20 9.62 -11.15
N GLY A 118 1.75 9.96 -12.36
CA GLY A 118 2.06 9.19 -13.57
C GLY A 118 1.41 7.81 -13.62
N GLY A 119 0.34 7.59 -12.84
CA GLY A 119 -0.47 6.37 -12.87
C GLY A 119 -1.26 6.23 -14.17
N ASP A 120 -1.88 5.07 -14.36
CA ASP A 120 -2.62 4.75 -15.57
C ASP A 120 -4.13 5.03 -15.43
N VAL A 121 -4.90 4.62 -16.46
CA VAL A 121 -6.36 4.75 -16.47
C VAL A 121 -7.00 3.89 -15.39
N LEU A 122 -6.43 2.72 -15.06
CA LEU A 122 -6.97 1.83 -14.04
C LEU A 122 -6.77 2.40 -12.63
N SER A 123 -5.63 3.03 -12.37
CA SER A 123 -5.33 3.79 -11.16
C SER A 123 -6.31 4.96 -10.98
N THR A 124 -6.65 5.64 -12.06
CA THR A 124 -7.71 6.65 -12.03
C THR A 124 -9.06 6.03 -11.68
N ALA A 125 -9.46 4.94 -12.35
CA ALA A 125 -10.72 4.26 -12.06
C ALA A 125 -10.81 3.79 -10.60
N ILE A 126 -9.72 3.25 -10.03
CA ILE A 126 -9.61 2.89 -8.62
C ILE A 126 -9.92 4.09 -7.72
N THR A 127 -9.35 5.25 -8.03
CA THR A 127 -9.55 6.47 -7.22
C THR A 127 -11.02 6.85 -7.16
N TRP A 128 -11.74 6.70 -8.27
CA TRP A 128 -13.17 7.04 -8.38
C TRP A 128 -14.07 5.99 -7.73
N GLU A 129 -13.69 4.72 -7.78
CA GLU A 129 -14.45 3.62 -7.16
C GLU A 129 -14.43 3.66 -5.63
N GLU A 130 -13.40 4.25 -5.02
CA GLU A 130 -13.20 4.24 -3.56
C GLU A 130 -13.62 5.55 -2.86
N GLN A 131 -14.06 6.58 -3.60
CA GLN A 131 -14.61 7.82 -3.01
C GLN A 131 -15.95 7.57 -2.33
#